data_AF-A0A1Y2NS05-F1
#
_entry.id   AF-A0A1Y2NS05-F1
#
_cell.length_a   1.000
_cell.length_b   1.000
_cell.length_c   1.000
_cell.angle_alpha   90.00
_cell.angle_beta   90.00
_cell.angle_gamma   90.00
#
_symmetry.space_group_name_H-M   'P 1'
#
loop_
_entity.id
_entity.type
_entity.pdbx_description
1 polymer ?
#
loop_
_entity_poly.entity_id
_entity_poly.type
_entity_poly.pdbx_seq_one_letter_code
_entity_poly.pdbx_strand_id
1 'polypeptide(L)'
;MLQVERLLADCLHDVRSGPPGTLPLDPAGDTYAAARRTFLAAGLRALRDAGRPGGGWAQVGIAPDGAHAWPALYRRLAGTARELTASGAAGDFFFVHKPPGLRVRFHAPGPDGADALRAELVRLLGTAREGWAEPVPSVYEPESYLYGGARSMAYAHRLHTADALAWLDHHTGERPPAGWRVSLTLLRAVLDGLGVVGWEHRGVWEAVREETGRRLAGGLAGADLERAAAGVRAYWELSDQARLEALPAPWRDRVAAHRDALRAAADAWRTGYFESGGARLGPRRAAAHWVVFHWNRGRFPASRQGLLTEALADDGRA
;
A
#
# COMPACT_ATOMS: atom_id res chain seq x y z
N MET A 1 -28.04 -17.56 -11.90
CA MET A 1 -26.89 -17.12 -12.73
C MET A 1 -27.42 -16.65 -14.07
N LEU A 2 -27.04 -15.45 -14.53
CA LEU A 2 -27.36 -14.96 -15.88
C LEU A 2 -26.42 -15.61 -16.90
N GLN A 3 -26.95 -16.08 -18.02
CA GLN A 3 -26.14 -16.58 -19.14
C GLN A 3 -25.50 -15.41 -19.89
N VAL A 4 -24.23 -15.54 -20.27
CA VAL A 4 -23.47 -14.48 -20.96
C VAL A 4 -24.14 -14.12 -22.29
N GLU A 5 -24.69 -15.12 -22.97
CA GLU A 5 -25.41 -14.99 -24.24
C GLU A 5 -26.63 -14.06 -24.10
N ARG A 6 -27.35 -14.16 -22.97
CA ARG A 6 -28.52 -13.31 -22.69
C ARG A 6 -28.10 -11.86 -22.44
N LEU A 7 -27.05 -11.65 -21.64
CA LEU A 7 -26.48 -10.31 -21.43
C LEU A 7 -26.06 -9.66 -22.76
N LEU A 8 -25.39 -10.41 -23.64
CA LEU A 8 -24.95 -9.89 -24.93
C LEU A 8 -26.12 -9.54 -25.85
N ALA A 9 -27.22 -10.30 -25.78
CA ALA A 9 -28.44 -9.99 -26.51
C ALA A 9 -29.08 -8.67 -26.03
N ASP A 10 -29.11 -8.44 -24.71
CA ASP A 10 -29.63 -7.20 -24.13
C ASP A 10 -28.73 -6.00 -24.50
N CYS A 11 -27.41 -6.13 -24.41
CA CYS A 11 -26.48 -5.08 -24.86
C CYS A 11 -26.66 -4.76 -26.35
N LEU A 12 -26.90 -5.77 -27.20
CA LEU A 12 -27.17 -5.55 -28.62
C LEU A 12 -28.50 -4.81 -28.84
N HIS A 13 -29.51 -5.06 -28.01
CA HIS A 13 -30.77 -4.32 -28.03
C HIS A 13 -30.54 -2.84 -27.67
N ASP A 14 -29.79 -2.56 -26.60
CA ASP A 14 -29.50 -1.19 -26.16
C ASP A 14 -28.71 -0.40 -27.22
N VAL A 15 -27.69 -1.02 -27.82
CA VAL A 15 -26.89 -0.42 -28.90
C VAL A 15 -27.74 -0.07 -30.13
N ARG A 16 -28.77 -0.88 -30.43
CA ARG A 16 -29.71 -0.62 -31.54
C ARG A 16 -30.68 0.52 -31.21
N SER A 17 -31.00 0.70 -29.93
CA SER A 17 -31.90 1.75 -29.44
C SER A 17 -31.20 3.09 -29.23
N GLY A 18 -29.86 3.10 -29.12
CA GLY A 18 -29.04 4.31 -29.06
C GLY A 18 -27.58 4.04 -29.44
N PRO A 19 -27.13 4.34 -30.67
CA PRO A 19 -25.83 3.91 -31.16
C PRO A 19 -24.69 4.63 -30.41
N PRO A 20 -23.75 3.89 -29.79
CA PRO A 20 -22.68 4.43 -28.95
C PRO A 20 -21.51 5.06 -29.74
N GLY A 21 -21.68 5.30 -31.05
CA GLY A 21 -20.63 5.78 -31.95
C GLY A 21 -19.86 4.68 -32.68
N THR A 22 -18.82 5.07 -33.43
CA THR A 22 -17.97 4.16 -34.22
C THR A 22 -16.58 4.02 -33.60
N LEU A 23 -15.96 2.86 -33.80
CA LEU A 23 -14.56 2.61 -33.46
C LEU A 23 -13.74 2.57 -34.76
N PRO A 24 -12.49 3.07 -34.76
CA PRO A 24 -11.60 3.00 -35.93
C PRO A 24 -10.99 1.60 -36.07
N LEU A 25 -11.84 0.58 -36.24
CA LEU A 25 -11.44 -0.83 -36.37
C LEU A 25 -12.00 -1.39 -37.67
N ASP A 26 -11.13 -2.03 -38.46
CA ASP A 26 -11.53 -2.79 -39.65
C ASP A 26 -12.10 -4.15 -39.23
N PRO A 27 -13.38 -4.46 -39.50
CA PRO A 27 -13.98 -5.76 -39.16
C PRO A 27 -13.31 -6.96 -39.84
N ALA A 28 -12.63 -6.75 -40.97
CA ALA A 28 -11.91 -7.79 -41.70
C ALA A 28 -10.44 -7.93 -41.27
N GLY A 29 -9.94 -7.04 -40.41
CA GLY A 29 -8.55 -7.03 -39.96
C GLY A 29 -8.27 -8.00 -38.81
N ASP A 30 -7.03 -8.51 -38.75
CA ASP A 30 -6.57 -9.44 -37.70
C ASP A 30 -6.70 -8.86 -36.27
N THR A 31 -6.71 -7.52 -36.15
CA THR A 31 -6.86 -6.81 -34.89
C THR A 31 -8.28 -6.84 -34.34
N TYR A 32 -9.30 -7.04 -35.18
CA TYR A 32 -10.71 -7.04 -34.76
C TYR A 32 -11.05 -8.25 -33.88
N ALA A 33 -10.54 -9.43 -34.22
CA ALA A 33 -10.73 -10.64 -33.41
C ALA A 33 -10.11 -10.49 -32.01
N ALA A 34 -8.94 -9.86 -31.91
CA ALA A 34 -8.28 -9.56 -30.64
C ALA A 34 -9.03 -8.49 -29.83
N ALA A 35 -9.52 -7.43 -30.50
CA ALA A 35 -10.33 -6.38 -29.88
C ALA A 35 -11.63 -6.95 -29.30
N ARG A 36 -12.35 -7.81 -30.03
CA ARG A 36 -13.57 -8.49 -29.55
C ARG A 36 -13.33 -9.32 -28.31
N ARG A 37 -12.26 -10.13 -28.29
CA ARG A 37 -11.89 -10.94 -27.11
C ARG A 37 -11.56 -10.05 -25.91
N THR A 38 -10.82 -8.97 -26.14
CA THR A 38 -10.47 -8.00 -25.08
C THR A 38 -11.71 -7.31 -24.52
N PHE A 39 -12.61 -6.82 -25.38
CA PHE A 39 -13.86 -6.18 -24.98
C PHE A 39 -14.73 -7.11 -24.13
N LEU A 40 -14.98 -8.34 -24.60
CA LEU A 40 -15.77 -9.33 -23.87
C LEU A 40 -15.12 -9.73 -22.53
N ALA A 41 -13.82 -9.98 -22.52
CA ALA A 41 -13.09 -10.35 -21.31
C ALA A 41 -13.10 -9.23 -20.27
N ALA A 42 -12.93 -7.98 -20.70
CA ALA A 42 -12.97 -6.81 -19.83
C ALA A 42 -14.37 -6.57 -19.25
N GLY A 43 -15.42 -6.65 -20.08
CA GLY A 43 -16.81 -6.47 -19.63
C GLY A 43 -17.27 -7.55 -18.66
N LEU A 44 -16.99 -8.83 -18.95
CA LEU A 44 -17.33 -9.94 -18.06
C LEU A 44 -16.55 -9.88 -16.75
N ARG A 45 -15.28 -9.45 -16.79
CA ARG A 45 -14.50 -9.21 -15.58
C ARG A 45 -15.11 -8.08 -14.75
N ALA A 46 -15.42 -6.94 -15.38
CA ALA A 46 -16.04 -5.81 -14.70
C ALA A 46 -17.37 -6.21 -14.02
N LEU A 47 -18.19 -7.06 -14.64
CA LEU A 47 -19.45 -7.52 -14.05
C LEU A 47 -19.26 -8.51 -12.88
N ARG A 48 -18.26 -9.40 -12.98
CA ARG A 48 -17.88 -10.28 -11.86
C ARG A 48 -17.32 -9.49 -10.68
N ASP A 49 -16.61 -8.41 -10.98
CA ASP A 49 -16.03 -7.50 -10.00
C ASP A 49 -17.12 -6.54 -9.43
N ALA A 50 -18.12 -6.15 -10.23
CA ALA A 50 -19.24 -5.28 -9.83
C ALA A 50 -20.19 -5.95 -8.83
N GLY A 51 -20.31 -7.28 -8.85
CA GLY A 51 -21.04 -8.05 -7.84
C GLY A 51 -20.27 -8.24 -6.52
N ARG A 52 -19.06 -7.68 -6.39
CA ARG A 52 -18.17 -7.85 -5.24
C ARG A 52 -17.67 -6.49 -4.75
N PRO A 53 -18.51 -5.66 -4.10
CA PRO A 53 -18.02 -4.43 -3.48
C PRO A 53 -16.87 -4.78 -2.52
N GLY A 54 -15.65 -4.37 -2.87
CA GLY A 54 -14.47 -4.48 -2.01
C GLY A 54 -13.73 -5.83 -1.98
N GLY A 55 -14.09 -6.84 -2.78
CA GLY A 55 -13.26 -8.07 -2.91
C GLY A 55 -12.83 -8.72 -1.58
N GLY A 56 -13.74 -8.82 -0.61
CA GLY A 56 -13.46 -9.36 0.73
C GLY A 56 -13.00 -8.33 1.77
N TRP A 57 -12.77 -7.07 1.40
CA TRP A 57 -12.29 -6.04 2.32
C TRP A 57 -13.41 -5.31 3.06
N ALA A 58 -13.31 -5.30 4.39
CA ALA A 58 -14.05 -4.42 5.28
C ALA A 58 -13.26 -3.13 5.53
N GLN A 59 -13.86 -1.97 5.31
CA GLN A 59 -13.24 -0.67 5.64
C GLN A 59 -14.13 0.14 6.59
N VAL A 60 -13.49 0.73 7.60
CA VAL A 60 -14.09 1.72 8.49
C VAL A 60 -13.20 2.96 8.60
N GLY A 61 -13.82 4.14 8.64
CA GLY A 61 -13.16 5.41 8.96
C GLY A 61 -13.25 5.71 10.45
N ILE A 62 -12.16 6.15 11.08
CA ILE A 62 -12.13 6.48 12.51
C ILE A 62 -11.50 7.86 12.69
N ALA A 63 -12.20 8.76 13.36
CA ALA A 63 -11.75 10.13 13.59
C ALA A 63 -11.45 10.34 15.09
N PRO A 64 -10.18 10.52 15.48
CA PRO A 64 -9.85 10.85 16.86
C PRO A 64 -10.32 12.25 17.26
N ASP A 65 -10.79 12.39 18.49
CA ASP A 65 -11.15 13.66 19.13
C ASP A 65 -9.87 14.39 19.53
N GLY A 66 -9.19 14.98 18.55
CA GLY A 66 -7.97 15.73 18.75
C GLY A 66 -6.72 14.87 19.03
N ALA A 67 -5.64 15.55 19.42
CA ALA A 67 -4.30 14.96 19.45
C ALA A 67 -4.13 13.90 20.55
N HIS A 68 -4.84 14.04 21.67
CA HIS A 68 -4.67 13.22 22.87
C HIS A 68 -5.21 11.78 22.69
N ALA A 69 -6.15 11.56 21.77
CA ALA A 69 -6.76 10.26 21.52
C ALA A 69 -5.90 9.32 20.65
N TRP A 70 -4.91 9.85 19.93
CA TRP A 70 -4.08 9.04 19.02
C TRP A 70 -3.39 7.84 19.68
N PRO A 71 -2.71 7.98 20.84
CA PRO A 71 -2.04 6.84 21.47
C PRO A 71 -3.01 5.72 21.85
N ALA A 72 -4.20 6.07 22.37
CA ALA A 72 -5.22 5.09 22.72
C ALA A 72 -5.78 4.40 21.46
N LEU A 73 -6.10 5.18 20.41
CA LEU A 73 -6.55 4.65 19.13
C LEU A 73 -5.54 3.69 18.51
N TYR A 74 -4.24 4.02 18.52
CA TYR A 74 -3.22 3.10 18.00
C TYR A 74 -3.10 1.82 18.82
N ARG A 75 -3.15 1.91 20.15
CA ARG A 75 -3.12 0.71 21.01
C ARG A 75 -4.33 -0.19 20.75
N ARG A 76 -5.53 0.41 20.66
CA ARG A 76 -6.75 -0.32 20.34
C ARG A 76 -6.64 -1.01 18.97
N LEU A 77 -6.23 -0.26 17.96
CA LEU A 77 -6.05 -0.79 16.61
C LEU A 77 -4.99 -1.89 16.54
N ALA A 78 -3.88 -1.75 17.27
CA ALA A 78 -2.83 -2.77 17.34
C ALA A 78 -3.31 -4.06 18.01
N GLY A 79 -4.11 -3.95 19.07
CA GLY A 79 -4.77 -5.10 19.71
C GLY A 79 -5.73 -5.80 18.73
N THR A 80 -6.66 -5.04 18.16
CA THR A 80 -7.64 -5.57 17.18
C THR A 80 -6.96 -6.21 15.96
N ALA A 81 -5.91 -5.59 15.43
CA ALA A 81 -5.17 -6.13 14.29
C ALA A 81 -4.56 -7.50 14.60
N ARG A 82 -3.91 -7.65 15.75
CA ARG A 82 -3.31 -8.92 16.17
C ARG A 82 -4.35 -9.98 16.47
N GLU A 83 -5.42 -9.63 17.18
CA GLU A 83 -6.48 -10.56 17.54
C GLU A 83 -7.16 -11.14 16.30
N LEU A 84 -7.58 -10.28 15.36
CA LEU A 84 -8.29 -10.72 14.16
C LEU A 84 -7.40 -11.50 13.19
N THR A 85 -6.10 -11.15 13.10
CA THR A 85 -5.15 -11.90 12.25
C THR A 85 -4.75 -13.23 12.89
N ALA A 86 -4.49 -13.27 14.20
CA ALA A 86 -4.10 -14.50 14.90
C ALA A 86 -5.23 -15.54 14.98
N SER A 87 -6.48 -15.09 15.12
CA SER A 87 -7.66 -15.97 15.09
C SER A 87 -8.06 -16.44 13.69
N GLY A 88 -7.45 -15.88 12.64
CA GLY A 88 -7.84 -16.13 11.25
C GLY A 88 -9.16 -15.46 10.85
N ALA A 89 -9.74 -14.60 11.69
CA ALA A 89 -10.93 -13.82 11.35
C ALA A 89 -10.67 -12.78 10.25
N ALA A 90 -9.41 -12.40 10.05
CA ALA A 90 -8.94 -11.62 8.92
C ALA A 90 -7.61 -12.17 8.38
N GLY A 91 -7.46 -12.20 7.05
CA GLY A 91 -6.22 -12.65 6.39
C GLY A 91 -5.17 -11.54 6.25
N ASP A 92 -5.62 -10.33 5.93
CA ASP A 92 -4.77 -9.16 5.74
C ASP A 92 -5.37 -7.95 6.46
N PHE A 93 -4.51 -6.98 6.80
CA PHE A 93 -4.89 -5.79 7.55
C PHE A 93 -4.03 -4.61 7.13
N PHE A 94 -4.61 -3.42 7.00
CA PHE A 94 -3.80 -2.21 7.05
C PHE A 94 -4.62 -0.98 7.39
N PHE A 95 -3.94 0.10 7.75
CA PHE A 95 -4.57 1.41 7.93
C PHE A 95 -3.82 2.48 7.16
N VAL A 96 -4.44 3.63 6.92
CA VAL A 96 -3.76 4.83 6.41
C VAL A 96 -4.28 6.06 7.12
N HIS A 97 -3.40 7.03 7.37
CA HIS A 97 -3.81 8.36 7.80
C HIS A 97 -4.46 9.10 6.64
N LYS A 98 -5.74 9.44 6.80
CA LYS A 98 -6.49 10.26 5.86
C LYS A 98 -7.40 11.18 6.68
N PRO A 99 -7.27 12.52 6.56
CA PRO A 99 -8.12 13.44 7.31
C PRO A 99 -9.60 13.08 7.19
N PRO A 100 -10.35 13.07 8.31
CA PRO A 100 -9.96 13.55 9.64
C PRO A 100 -9.22 12.53 10.55
N GLY A 101 -8.93 11.31 10.11
CA GLY A 101 -8.29 10.32 10.99
C GLY A 101 -7.66 9.13 10.25
N LEU A 102 -8.17 7.93 10.48
CA LEU A 102 -7.71 6.69 9.89
C LEU A 102 -8.75 6.10 8.94
N ARG A 103 -8.28 5.52 7.83
CA ARG A 103 -9.02 4.47 7.12
C ARG A 103 -8.41 3.14 7.54
N VAL A 104 -9.22 2.29 8.16
CA VAL A 104 -8.83 0.97 8.68
C VAL A 104 -9.45 -0.09 7.78
N ARG A 105 -8.66 -1.07 7.36
CA ARG A 105 -9.04 -2.08 6.37
C ARG A 105 -8.63 -3.46 6.84
N PHE A 106 -9.54 -4.42 6.76
CA PHE A 106 -9.28 -5.83 7.00
C PHE A 106 -9.86 -6.68 5.87
N HIS A 107 -9.17 -7.75 5.50
CA HIS A 107 -9.63 -8.69 4.48
C HIS A 107 -10.25 -9.92 5.14
N ALA A 108 -11.52 -10.18 4.84
CA ALA A 108 -12.22 -11.37 5.28
C ALA A 108 -11.67 -12.63 4.57
N PRO A 109 -11.57 -13.78 5.26
CA PRO A 109 -11.11 -15.03 4.67
C PRO A 109 -12.02 -15.57 3.55
N GLY A 110 -13.30 -15.17 3.55
CA GLY A 110 -14.31 -15.62 2.61
C GLY A 110 -14.99 -14.46 1.86
N PRO A 111 -15.55 -14.72 0.66
CA PRO A 111 -16.11 -13.70 -0.22
C PRO A 111 -17.29 -12.94 0.41
N ASP A 112 -18.04 -13.59 1.30
CA ASP A 112 -19.23 -13.02 1.95
C ASP A 112 -18.95 -12.48 3.37
N GLY A 113 -17.71 -12.61 3.85
CA GLY A 113 -17.33 -12.26 5.23
C GLY A 113 -17.10 -10.77 5.46
N ALA A 114 -16.99 -9.96 4.40
CA ALA A 114 -16.63 -8.55 4.50
C ALA A 114 -17.66 -7.73 5.30
N ASP A 115 -18.96 -8.03 5.15
CA ASP A 115 -20.03 -7.33 5.87
C ASP A 115 -20.04 -7.65 7.36
N ALA A 116 -19.89 -8.94 7.70
CA ALA A 116 -19.77 -9.38 9.09
C ALA A 116 -18.51 -8.82 9.76
N LEU A 117 -17.38 -8.87 9.06
CA LEU A 117 -16.13 -8.28 9.54
C LEU A 117 -16.25 -6.77 9.73
N ARG A 118 -16.94 -6.06 8.83
CA ARG A 118 -17.17 -4.62 8.96
C ARG A 118 -18.03 -4.29 10.18
N ALA A 119 -19.12 -5.03 10.42
CA ALA A 119 -19.93 -4.87 11.63
C ALA A 119 -19.11 -5.13 12.90
N GLU A 120 -18.26 -6.16 12.87
CA GLU A 120 -17.37 -6.49 13.97
C GLU A 120 -16.32 -5.39 14.21
N LEU A 121 -15.77 -4.78 13.17
CA LEU A 121 -14.86 -3.63 13.30
C LEU A 121 -15.55 -2.41 13.92
N VAL A 122 -16.79 -2.11 13.51
CA VAL A 122 -17.58 -1.02 14.14
C VAL A 122 -17.77 -1.31 15.63
N ARG A 123 -18.08 -2.56 16.01
CA ARG A 123 -18.21 -2.95 17.42
C ARG A 123 -16.88 -2.86 18.18
N LEU A 124 -15.82 -3.48 17.68
CA LEU A 124 -14.51 -3.53 18.33
C LEU A 124 -13.86 -2.16 18.44
N LEU A 125 -14.08 -1.26 17.48
CA LEU A 125 -13.45 0.06 17.46
C LEU A 125 -14.39 1.17 17.95
N GLY A 126 -15.70 0.94 18.03
CA GLY A 126 -16.72 1.89 18.51
C GLY A 126 -17.08 1.75 19.99
N THR A 127 -16.69 0.66 20.64
CA THR A 127 -16.99 0.39 22.06
C THR A 127 -16.29 1.34 23.06
N ALA A 128 -15.44 2.24 22.60
CA ALA A 128 -14.57 3.03 23.45
C ALA A 128 -15.04 4.49 23.57
N ARG A 129 -15.43 4.92 24.79
CA ARG A 129 -15.48 6.35 25.18
C ARG A 129 -14.07 6.97 25.29
N GLU A 130 -13.11 6.50 24.49
CA GLU A 130 -11.69 6.83 24.59
C GLU A 130 -11.29 8.00 23.67
N GLY A 131 -12.24 8.88 23.36
CA GLY A 131 -11.99 10.11 22.62
C GLY A 131 -11.87 9.93 21.11
N TRP A 132 -12.72 9.14 20.47
CA TRP A 132 -12.89 9.18 19.01
C TRP A 132 -14.34 8.94 18.62
N ALA A 133 -14.71 9.42 17.43
CA ALA A 133 -16.05 9.24 16.89
C ALA A 133 -16.32 7.77 16.52
N GLU A 134 -17.59 7.39 16.47
CA GLU A 134 -18.01 6.06 16.05
C GLU A 134 -17.42 5.71 14.67
N PRO A 135 -16.86 4.49 14.48
CA PRO A 135 -16.31 4.08 13.20
C PRO A 135 -17.37 4.12 12.09
N VAL A 136 -17.04 4.77 10.96
CA VAL A 136 -17.95 4.93 9.83
C VAL A 136 -17.63 3.90 8.73
N PRO A 137 -18.55 2.96 8.42
CA PRO A 137 -18.42 2.04 7.29
C PRO A 137 -18.15 2.75 5.96
N SER A 138 -17.29 2.18 5.12
CA SER A 138 -17.09 2.66 3.75
C SER A 138 -16.60 1.55 2.82
N VAL A 139 -16.69 1.78 1.52
CA VAL A 139 -16.19 0.85 0.50
C VAL A 139 -14.69 1.07 0.30
N TYR A 140 -13.94 -0.03 0.20
CA TYR A 140 -12.55 0.00 -0.21
C TYR A 140 -12.43 -0.29 -1.70
N GLU A 141 -11.83 0.64 -2.43
CA GLU A 141 -11.43 0.46 -3.82
C GLU A 141 -9.91 0.33 -3.88
N PRO A 142 -9.37 -0.85 -4.25
CA PRO A 142 -7.93 -1.02 -4.34
C PRO A 142 -7.36 -0.23 -5.51
N GLU A 143 -6.29 0.54 -5.26
CA GLU A 143 -5.53 1.25 -6.27
C GLU A 143 -4.65 0.30 -7.10
N SER A 144 -5.24 -0.80 -7.59
CA SER A 144 -4.53 -1.91 -8.21
C SER A 144 -3.72 -1.51 -9.44
N TYR A 145 -4.10 -0.42 -10.12
CA TYR A 145 -3.36 0.13 -11.25
C TYR A 145 -1.94 0.61 -10.85
N LEU A 146 -1.76 1.09 -9.61
CA LEU A 146 -0.44 1.50 -9.08
C LEU A 146 0.49 0.31 -8.82
N TYR A 147 -0.06 -0.90 -8.77
CA TYR A 147 0.67 -2.10 -8.36
C TYR A 147 0.75 -3.16 -9.45
N GLY A 148 0.24 -2.91 -10.67
CA GLY A 148 0.27 -3.89 -11.77
C GLY A 148 -0.97 -4.80 -11.86
N GLY A 149 -2.06 -4.41 -11.23
CA GLY A 149 -3.38 -5.04 -11.30
C GLY A 149 -3.70 -6.00 -10.15
N ALA A 150 -4.92 -6.55 -10.17
CA ALA A 150 -5.47 -7.35 -9.06
C ALA A 150 -4.57 -8.52 -8.59
N ARG A 151 -3.89 -9.22 -9.51
CA ARG A 151 -2.99 -10.34 -9.16
C ARG A 151 -1.81 -9.87 -8.31
N SER A 152 -1.24 -8.71 -8.66
CA SER A 152 -0.15 -8.11 -7.90
C SER A 152 -0.64 -7.53 -6.57
N MET A 153 -1.85 -6.98 -6.56
CA MET A 153 -2.43 -6.31 -5.40
C MET A 153 -2.49 -7.21 -4.16
N ALA A 154 -2.76 -8.51 -4.31
CA ALA A 154 -2.75 -9.44 -3.19
C ALA A 154 -1.38 -9.52 -2.48
N TYR A 155 -0.27 -9.40 -3.23
CA TYR A 155 1.07 -9.33 -2.63
C TYR A 155 1.33 -7.96 -1.99
N ALA A 156 0.91 -6.88 -2.64
CA ALA A 156 0.99 -5.54 -2.07
C ALA A 156 0.22 -5.46 -0.74
N HIS A 157 -0.95 -6.10 -0.62
CA HIS A 157 -1.74 -6.18 0.60
C HIS A 157 -1.01 -6.87 1.74
N ARG A 158 -0.39 -8.03 1.49
CA ARG A 158 0.46 -8.70 2.49
C ARG A 158 1.62 -7.82 2.97
N LEU A 159 2.25 -7.11 2.04
CA LEU A 159 3.31 -6.16 2.37
C LEU A 159 2.78 -4.98 3.20
N HIS A 160 1.60 -4.44 2.87
CA HIS A 160 0.90 -3.43 3.66
C HIS A 160 0.53 -3.94 5.06
N THR A 161 0.24 -5.22 5.23
CA THR A 161 0.00 -5.86 6.54
C THR A 161 1.24 -5.81 7.42
N ALA A 162 2.37 -6.30 6.93
CA ALA A 162 3.62 -6.24 7.68
C ALA A 162 4.02 -4.79 8.01
N ASP A 163 3.84 -3.87 7.07
CA ASP A 163 4.12 -2.43 7.26
C ASP A 163 3.24 -1.79 8.33
N ALA A 164 1.94 -2.07 8.30
CA ALA A 164 0.98 -1.51 9.23
C ALA A 164 1.28 -1.94 10.67
N LEU A 165 1.66 -3.22 10.87
CA LEU A 165 2.05 -3.71 12.18
C LEU A 165 3.33 -3.04 12.68
N ALA A 166 4.32 -2.84 11.81
CA ALA A 166 5.55 -2.14 12.16
C ALA A 166 5.29 -0.69 12.62
N TRP A 167 4.43 0.04 11.89
CA TRP A 167 4.07 1.40 12.26
C TRP A 167 3.20 1.47 13.52
N LEU A 168 2.30 0.51 13.75
CA LEU A 168 1.54 0.46 15.01
C LEU A 168 2.46 0.26 16.20
N ASP A 169 3.46 -0.61 16.07
CA ASP A 169 4.47 -0.81 17.11
C ASP A 169 5.31 0.42 17.35
N HIS A 170 5.67 1.15 16.29
CA HIS A 170 6.36 2.42 16.39
C HIS A 170 5.51 3.48 17.12
N HIS A 171 4.24 3.62 16.75
CA HIS A 171 3.34 4.63 17.32
C HIS A 171 2.93 4.32 18.76
N THR A 172 2.93 3.05 19.16
CA THR A 172 2.52 2.62 20.50
C THR A 172 3.68 2.39 21.46
N GLY A 173 4.91 2.27 20.94
CA GLY A 173 6.08 1.98 21.77
C GLY A 173 6.56 3.17 22.59
N GLU A 174 7.22 2.86 23.70
CA GLU A 174 7.83 3.85 24.58
C GLU A 174 9.10 4.41 23.94
N ARG A 175 9.20 5.75 23.86
CA ARG A 175 10.37 6.48 23.33
C ARG A 175 10.87 5.88 22.01
N PRO A 176 10.04 5.86 20.96
CA PRO A 176 10.42 5.25 19.70
C PRO A 176 11.64 5.95 19.08
N PRO A 177 12.50 5.22 18.34
CA PRO A 177 13.58 5.83 17.59
C PRO A 177 13.06 6.86 16.60
N ALA A 178 13.95 7.67 16.02
CA ALA A 178 13.56 8.59 14.95
C ALA A 178 12.90 7.81 13.80
N GLY A 179 11.65 8.14 13.45
CA GLY A 179 10.85 7.38 12.49
C GLY A 179 11.54 7.20 11.13
N TRP A 180 12.34 8.17 10.68
CA TRP A 180 13.09 8.04 9.41
C TRP A 180 14.13 6.92 9.44
N ARG A 181 14.76 6.63 10.59
CA ARG A 181 15.71 5.52 10.72
C ARG A 181 15.00 4.17 10.61
N VAL A 182 13.84 4.04 11.28
CA VAL A 182 12.98 2.85 11.15
C VAL A 182 12.54 2.71 9.69
N SER A 183 12.02 3.78 9.11
CA SER A 183 11.56 3.80 7.71
C SER A 183 12.63 3.32 6.74
N LEU A 184 13.85 3.88 6.80
CA LEU A 184 14.93 3.49 5.90
C LEU A 184 15.41 2.04 6.14
N THR A 185 15.43 1.57 7.39
CA THR A 185 15.73 0.16 7.69
C THR A 185 14.71 -0.78 7.06
N LEU A 186 13.41 -0.47 7.19
CA LEU A 186 12.33 -1.28 6.64
C LEU A 186 12.28 -1.19 5.10
N LEU A 187 12.44 0.01 4.54
CA LEU A 187 12.47 0.25 3.09
C LEU A 187 13.61 -0.52 2.43
N ARG A 188 14.80 -0.54 3.04
CA ARG A 188 15.92 -1.31 2.49
C ARG A 188 15.61 -2.80 2.44
N ALA A 189 14.98 -3.36 3.48
CA ALA A 189 14.58 -4.75 3.50
C ALA A 189 13.51 -5.10 2.44
N VAL A 190 12.57 -4.18 2.18
CA VAL A 190 11.62 -4.32 1.06
C VAL A 190 12.34 -4.30 -0.28
N LEU A 191 13.27 -3.37 -0.50
CA LEU A 191 14.03 -3.32 -1.75
C LEU A 191 14.87 -4.58 -1.95
N ASP A 192 15.57 -5.05 -0.92
CA ASP A 192 16.34 -6.30 -0.95
C ASP A 192 15.42 -7.49 -1.30
N GLY A 193 14.24 -7.60 -0.67
CA GLY A 193 13.26 -8.66 -0.96
C GLY A 193 12.66 -8.58 -2.37
N LEU A 194 12.49 -7.37 -2.90
CA LEU A 194 12.10 -7.14 -4.29
C LEU A 194 13.24 -7.39 -5.29
N GLY A 195 14.44 -7.74 -4.82
CA GLY A 195 15.61 -7.97 -5.67
C GLY A 195 16.21 -6.68 -6.25
N VAL A 196 15.90 -5.52 -5.66
CA VAL A 196 16.44 -4.22 -6.06
C VAL A 196 17.76 -4.00 -5.31
N VAL A 197 18.88 -4.27 -5.98
CA VAL A 197 20.21 -4.35 -5.34
C VAL A 197 21.17 -3.29 -5.85
N GLY A 198 22.23 -3.03 -5.07
CA GLY A 198 23.28 -2.09 -5.46
C GLY A 198 22.70 -0.72 -5.79
N TRP A 199 22.99 -0.21 -6.99
CA TRP A 199 22.56 1.11 -7.46
C TRP A 199 21.11 1.16 -7.99
N GLU A 200 20.42 0.03 -8.11
CA GLU A 200 19.07 -0.03 -8.71
C GLU A 200 18.01 0.70 -7.89
N HIS A 201 18.25 0.89 -6.59
CA HIS A 201 17.37 1.66 -5.70
C HIS A 201 17.16 3.10 -6.20
N ARG A 202 18.11 3.67 -6.95
CA ARG A 202 17.97 5.01 -7.53
C ARG A 202 16.74 5.14 -8.42
N GLY A 203 16.43 4.10 -9.21
CA GLY A 203 15.22 4.09 -10.03
C GLY A 203 13.93 4.02 -9.22
N VAL A 204 13.98 3.55 -7.96
CA VAL A 204 12.82 3.65 -7.05
C VAL A 204 12.64 5.09 -6.61
N TRP A 205 13.71 5.75 -6.16
CA TRP A 205 13.65 7.13 -5.67
C TRP A 205 13.34 8.15 -6.77
N GLU A 206 13.83 7.92 -7.98
CA GLU A 206 13.44 8.68 -9.16
C GLU A 206 11.94 8.53 -9.45
N ALA A 207 11.39 7.30 -9.40
CA ALA A 207 9.95 7.10 -9.55
C ALA A 207 9.14 7.73 -8.39
N VAL A 208 9.66 7.71 -7.15
CA VAL A 208 9.04 8.44 -6.02
C VAL A 208 9.00 9.93 -6.34
N ARG A 209 10.11 10.50 -6.82
CA ARG A 209 10.23 11.92 -7.17
C ARG A 209 9.26 12.31 -8.28
N GLU A 210 9.31 11.62 -9.41
CA GLU A 210 8.63 12.01 -10.65
C GLU A 210 7.15 11.58 -10.69
N GLU A 211 6.82 10.39 -10.21
CA GLU A 211 5.45 9.85 -10.33
C GLU A 211 4.55 10.22 -9.15
N THR A 212 5.12 10.56 -8.00
CA THR A 212 4.34 10.86 -6.77
C THR A 212 4.47 12.31 -6.30
N GLY A 213 5.40 13.07 -6.89
CA GLY A 213 5.64 14.47 -6.56
C GLY A 213 6.26 14.69 -5.19
N ARG A 214 6.86 13.67 -4.55
CA ARG A 214 7.59 13.82 -3.29
C ARG A 214 8.97 14.41 -3.55
N ARG A 215 8.99 15.71 -3.79
CA ARG A 215 10.18 16.51 -4.09
C ARG A 215 10.23 17.77 -3.23
N LEU A 216 11.42 18.34 -3.07
CA LEU A 216 11.57 19.67 -2.45
C LEU A 216 11.54 20.76 -3.52
N ALA A 217 10.72 21.80 -3.31
CA ALA A 217 10.72 22.97 -4.17
C ALA A 217 12.04 23.73 -3.98
N GLY A 218 12.97 23.56 -4.92
CA GLY A 218 14.35 24.07 -4.84
C GLY A 218 15.43 23.01 -4.58
N GLY A 219 15.06 21.73 -4.55
CA GLY A 219 16.01 20.63 -4.32
C GLY A 219 16.67 20.70 -2.94
N LEU A 220 17.94 20.30 -2.87
CA LEU A 220 18.74 20.28 -1.64
C LEU A 220 19.51 21.59 -1.40
N ALA A 221 19.03 22.74 -1.89
CA ALA A 221 19.76 23.99 -1.76
C ALA A 221 19.92 24.44 -0.30
N GLY A 222 21.16 24.61 0.15
CA GLY A 222 21.52 25.18 1.45
C GLY A 222 22.15 24.19 2.42
N ALA A 223 23.12 24.67 3.21
CA ALA A 223 24.00 23.85 4.03
C ALA A 223 23.29 22.91 5.01
N ASP A 224 22.12 23.29 5.53
CA ASP A 224 21.35 22.45 6.46
C ASP A 224 20.66 21.27 5.75
N LEU A 225 20.10 21.50 4.55
CA LEU A 225 19.48 20.44 3.75
C LEU A 225 20.54 19.49 3.20
N GLU A 226 21.68 20.01 2.75
CA GLU A 226 22.83 19.21 2.30
C GLU A 226 23.36 18.32 3.42
N ARG A 227 23.55 18.89 4.63
CA ARG A 227 23.98 18.12 5.81
C ARG A 227 22.97 17.05 6.20
N ALA A 228 21.68 17.35 6.15
CA ALA A 228 20.63 16.38 6.43
C ALA A 228 20.59 15.25 5.38
N ALA A 229 20.70 15.59 4.10
CA ALA A 229 20.76 14.62 3.01
C ALA A 229 22.00 13.73 3.09
N ALA A 230 23.16 14.29 3.45
CA ALA A 230 24.38 13.52 3.69
C ALA A 230 24.19 12.51 4.84
N GLY A 231 23.52 12.89 5.93
CA GLY A 231 23.18 11.99 7.02
C GLY A 231 22.21 10.87 6.62
N VAL A 232 21.24 11.18 5.75
CA VAL A 232 20.31 10.18 5.18
C VAL A 232 21.06 9.17 4.32
N ARG A 233 21.92 9.64 3.40
CA ARG A 233 22.76 8.77 2.56
C ARG A 233 23.71 7.92 3.39
N ALA A 234 24.41 8.51 4.36
CA ALA A 234 25.32 7.77 5.23
C ALA A 234 24.59 6.65 6.00
N TYR A 235 23.36 6.89 6.46
CA TYR A 235 22.55 5.86 7.09
C TYR A 235 22.05 4.79 6.10
N TRP A 236 21.69 5.19 4.88
CA TRP A 236 21.26 4.27 3.82
C TRP A 236 22.37 3.30 3.38
N GLU A 237 23.62 3.76 3.37
CA GLU A 237 24.80 2.95 3.00
C GLU A 237 25.30 2.00 4.09
N LEU A 238 24.79 2.11 5.32
CA LEU A 238 25.12 1.14 6.37
C LEU A 238 24.75 -0.29 5.93
N SER A 239 25.46 -1.29 6.48
CA SER A 239 25.03 -2.68 6.34
C SER A 239 23.70 -2.89 7.07
N ASP A 240 23.01 -4.00 6.76
CA ASP A 240 21.74 -4.35 7.43
C ASP A 240 21.91 -4.44 8.95
N GLN A 241 22.98 -5.11 9.39
CA GLN A 241 23.33 -5.21 10.81
C GLN A 241 23.67 -3.86 11.44
N ALA A 242 24.48 -3.03 10.76
CA ALA A 242 24.85 -1.71 11.28
C ALA A 242 23.64 -0.76 11.41
N ARG A 243 22.66 -0.84 10.51
CA ARG A 243 21.39 -0.09 10.65
C ARG A 243 20.63 -0.49 11.90
N LEU A 244 20.54 -1.79 12.21
CA LEU A 244 19.90 -2.25 13.45
C LEU A 244 20.68 -1.79 14.69
N GLU A 245 22.00 -1.90 14.68
CA GLU A 245 22.85 -1.48 15.81
C GLU A 245 22.77 0.02 16.08
N ALA A 246 22.55 0.83 15.05
CA ALA A 246 22.31 2.27 15.15
C ALA A 246 20.96 2.63 15.79
N LEU A 247 20.05 1.66 15.99
CA LEU A 247 18.81 1.86 16.73
C LEU A 247 19.03 1.64 18.24
N PRO A 248 18.21 2.28 19.10
CA PRO A 248 18.22 2.03 20.54
C PRO A 248 18.04 0.54 20.85
N ALA A 249 18.83 0.01 21.78
CA ALA A 249 18.83 -1.43 22.11
C ALA A 249 17.44 -2.03 22.35
N PRO A 250 16.50 -1.39 23.07
CA PRO A 250 15.15 -1.95 23.29
C PRO A 250 14.30 -2.13 22.02
N TRP A 251 14.71 -1.51 20.91
CA TRP A 251 13.97 -1.54 19.64
C TRP A 251 14.58 -2.48 18.60
N ARG A 252 15.80 -2.99 18.82
CA ARG A 252 16.55 -3.74 17.80
C ARG A 252 15.81 -5.01 17.39
N ASP A 253 15.45 -5.86 18.33
CA ASP A 253 14.79 -7.14 18.07
C ASP A 253 13.42 -6.94 17.41
N ARG A 254 12.67 -5.94 17.88
CA ARG A 254 11.36 -5.59 17.33
C ARG A 254 11.48 -5.11 15.88
N VAL A 255 12.40 -4.21 15.59
CA VAL A 255 12.61 -3.70 14.23
C VAL A 255 13.19 -4.79 13.32
N ALA A 256 14.05 -5.66 13.84
CA ALA A 256 14.56 -6.82 13.11
C ALA A 256 13.42 -7.76 12.68
N ALA A 257 12.49 -8.09 13.59
CA ALA A 257 11.33 -8.91 13.26
C ALA A 257 10.46 -8.30 12.16
N HIS A 258 10.16 -6.99 12.24
CA HIS A 258 9.39 -6.28 11.21
C HIS A 258 10.13 -6.19 9.87
N ARG A 259 11.44 -5.95 9.92
CA ARG A 259 12.32 -5.96 8.74
C ARG A 259 12.25 -7.32 8.04
N ASP A 260 12.36 -8.41 8.79
CA ASP A 260 12.37 -9.77 8.23
C ASP A 260 11.01 -10.13 7.64
N ALA A 261 9.91 -9.75 8.30
CA ALA A 261 8.55 -9.93 7.78
C ALA A 261 8.31 -9.16 6.48
N LEU A 262 8.77 -7.90 6.40
CA LEU A 262 8.70 -7.10 5.17
C LEU A 262 9.55 -7.67 4.05
N ARG A 263 10.79 -8.12 4.33
CA ARG A 263 11.66 -8.76 3.35
C ARG A 263 11.00 -10.02 2.79
N ALA A 264 10.42 -10.87 3.64
CA ALA A 264 9.72 -12.09 3.22
C ALA A 264 8.47 -11.79 2.37
N ALA A 265 7.66 -10.80 2.76
CA ALA A 265 6.50 -10.39 1.97
C ALA A 265 6.89 -9.80 0.59
N ALA A 266 7.97 -9.02 0.54
CA ALA A 266 8.53 -8.49 -0.68
C ALA A 266 9.11 -9.59 -1.59
N ASP A 267 9.80 -10.57 -1.02
CA ASP A 267 10.31 -11.74 -1.73
C ASP A 267 9.20 -12.59 -2.35
N ALA A 268 8.12 -12.83 -1.60
CA ALA A 268 6.93 -13.48 -2.12
C ALA A 268 6.31 -12.69 -3.28
N TRP A 269 6.35 -11.36 -3.23
CA TRP A 269 5.86 -10.51 -4.33
C TRP A 269 6.74 -10.63 -5.58
N ARG A 270 8.07 -10.58 -5.40
CA ARG A 270 9.05 -10.79 -6.47
C ARG A 270 8.82 -12.11 -7.19
N THR A 271 8.92 -13.20 -6.46
CA THR A 271 8.84 -14.56 -7.01
C THR A 271 7.44 -14.88 -7.55
N GLY A 272 6.38 -14.43 -6.86
CA GLY A 272 5.00 -14.73 -7.21
C GLY A 272 4.39 -13.88 -8.33
N TYR A 273 4.89 -12.65 -8.55
CA TYR A 273 4.35 -11.76 -9.57
C TYR A 273 5.41 -11.24 -10.54
N PHE A 274 6.46 -10.58 -10.06
CA PHE A 274 7.43 -9.91 -10.93
C PHE A 274 8.22 -10.89 -11.79
N GLU A 275 8.54 -12.07 -11.27
CA GLU A 275 9.28 -13.13 -11.97
C GLU A 275 8.37 -14.14 -12.69
N SER A 276 7.05 -14.00 -12.58
CA SER A 276 6.08 -14.92 -13.18
C SER A 276 5.95 -14.81 -14.71
N GLY A 277 6.67 -13.88 -15.36
CA GLY A 277 6.56 -13.56 -16.79
C GLY A 277 5.30 -12.78 -17.20
N GLY A 278 4.34 -12.57 -16.29
CA GLY A 278 3.08 -11.85 -16.55
C GLY A 278 2.98 -10.47 -15.90
N ALA A 279 4.10 -9.90 -15.45
CA ALA A 279 4.13 -8.60 -14.78
C ALA A 279 3.82 -7.47 -15.77
N ARG A 280 2.91 -6.56 -15.39
CA ARG A 280 2.54 -5.37 -16.18
C ARG A 280 3.20 -4.08 -15.68
N LEU A 281 3.81 -4.17 -14.50
CA LEU A 281 4.54 -3.10 -13.84
C LEU A 281 5.80 -3.71 -13.24
N GLY A 282 6.92 -2.98 -13.28
CA GLY A 282 8.18 -3.42 -12.67
C GLY A 282 8.23 -3.20 -11.15
N PRO A 283 9.08 -3.95 -10.43
CA PRO A 283 9.20 -3.86 -8.98
C PRO A 283 9.59 -2.47 -8.48
N ARG A 284 10.44 -1.74 -9.22
CA ARG A 284 10.89 -0.39 -8.82
C ARG A 284 9.76 0.64 -8.75
N ARG A 285 8.86 0.66 -9.76
CA ARG A 285 7.70 1.56 -9.79
C ARG A 285 6.65 1.16 -8.76
N ALA A 286 6.41 -0.14 -8.57
CA ALA A 286 5.52 -0.64 -7.52
C ALA A 286 6.02 -0.25 -6.12
N ALA A 287 7.33 -0.40 -5.87
CA ALA A 287 7.97 0.02 -4.63
C ALA A 287 7.83 1.53 -4.40
N ALA A 288 8.01 2.35 -5.43
CA ALA A 288 7.89 3.80 -5.33
C ALA A 288 6.52 4.25 -4.81
N HIS A 289 5.43 3.67 -5.32
CA HIS A 289 4.10 3.94 -4.79
C HIS A 289 3.92 3.41 -3.37
N TRP A 290 4.46 2.23 -3.06
CA TRP A 290 4.42 1.67 -1.71
C TRP A 290 5.13 2.55 -0.68
N VAL A 291 6.28 3.15 -1.02
CA VAL A 291 7.03 4.09 -0.17
C VAL A 291 6.13 5.23 0.33
N VAL A 292 5.28 5.77 -0.54
CA VAL A 292 4.36 6.86 -0.16
C VAL A 292 3.34 6.39 0.87
N PHE A 293 2.78 5.19 0.71
CA PHE A 293 1.86 4.61 1.69
C PHE A 293 2.57 4.35 3.03
N HIS A 294 3.79 3.82 2.99
CA HIS A 294 4.64 3.60 4.15
C HIS A 294 4.90 4.91 4.92
N TRP A 295 5.30 5.99 4.24
CA TRP A 295 5.50 7.29 4.87
C TRP A 295 4.22 7.93 5.41
N ASN A 296 3.09 7.74 4.71
CA ASN A 296 1.80 8.23 5.18
C ASN A 296 1.39 7.54 6.49
N ARG A 297 1.58 6.22 6.62
CA ARG A 297 1.38 5.50 7.90
C ARG A 297 2.32 5.97 8.99
N GLY A 298 3.56 6.31 8.64
CA GLY A 298 4.53 6.93 9.54
C GLY A 298 4.24 8.39 9.89
N ARG A 299 3.19 9.00 9.31
CA ARG A 299 2.85 10.43 9.43
C ARG A 299 3.98 11.37 9.04
N PHE A 300 4.80 11.01 8.05
CA PHE A 300 5.88 11.89 7.63
C PHE A 300 5.30 13.13 6.93
N PRO A 301 5.70 14.35 7.33
CA PRO A 301 5.29 15.56 6.62
C PRO A 301 5.86 15.55 5.20
N ALA A 302 5.19 16.24 4.28
CA ALA A 302 5.58 16.31 2.87
C ALA A 302 7.05 16.78 2.69
N SER A 303 7.52 17.71 3.52
CA SER A 303 8.91 18.17 3.52
C SER A 303 9.92 17.06 3.85
N ARG A 304 9.59 16.18 4.80
CA ARG A 304 10.45 15.03 5.14
C ARG A 304 10.42 13.97 4.03
N GLN A 305 9.26 13.70 3.45
CA GLN A 305 9.15 12.80 2.29
C GLN A 305 9.98 13.33 1.11
N GLY A 306 9.90 14.63 0.85
CA GLY A 306 10.73 15.32 -0.13
C GLY A 306 12.22 15.17 0.17
N LEU A 307 12.68 15.53 1.38
CA LEU A 307 14.09 15.41 1.76
C LEU A 307 14.64 13.99 1.61
N LEU A 308 13.91 12.97 2.06
CA LEU A 308 14.33 11.57 1.91
C LEU A 308 14.43 11.15 0.45
N THR A 309 13.46 11.58 -0.38
CA THR A 309 13.47 11.31 -1.81
C THR A 309 14.66 11.99 -2.49
N GLU A 310 14.86 13.29 -2.22
CA GLU A 310 15.95 14.07 -2.79
C GLU A 310 17.32 13.49 -2.43
N ALA A 311 17.49 13.12 -1.15
CA ALA A 311 18.74 12.58 -0.64
C ALA A 311 19.11 11.21 -1.26
N LEU A 312 18.14 10.42 -1.68
CA LEU A 312 18.35 9.03 -2.14
C LEU A 312 18.22 8.86 -3.66
N ALA A 313 17.61 9.82 -4.36
CA ALA A 313 17.64 9.86 -5.82
C ALA A 313 18.95 10.45 -6.39
N ASP A 314 19.70 11.19 -5.58
CA ASP A 314 20.99 11.77 -5.96
C ASP A 314 22.10 11.35 -4.98
N ASP A 315 23.18 10.77 -5.52
CA ASP A 315 24.35 10.34 -4.76
C ASP A 315 25.19 11.52 -4.22
N GLY A 316 24.88 12.76 -4.62
CA GLY A 316 25.72 13.92 -4.31
C GLY A 316 27.08 13.87 -5.02
N ARG A 317 27.18 13.11 -6.12
CA ARG A 317 28.31 13.13 -7.05
C ARG A 317 27.85 13.85 -8.32
N ALA A 318 28.07 15.16 -8.36
CA ALA A 318 28.24 15.88 -9.61
C ALA A 318 29.65 15.61 -10.15
#